data_AF-A0A2E6NDX0-F1
#
_entry.id   AF-A0A2E6NDX0-F1
#
_cell.length_a   1.000
_cell.length_b   1.000
_cell.length_c   1.000
_cell.angle_alpha   90.00
_cell.angle_beta   90.00
_cell.angle_gamma   90.00
#
_symmetry.space_group_name_H-M   'P 1'
#
loop_
_entity.id
_entity.type
_entity.pdbx_description
1 polymer ?
#
loop_
_entity_poly.entity_id
_entity_poly.type
_entity_poly.pdbx_seq_one_letter_code
_entity_poly.pdbx_strand_id
1 'polypeptide(L)'
;MKIKANICNDKKTIDFCRKLHDEHLKNQKDIEPNLLSSVISVVATNGDSMDYKIFLDNFKNAKNPQDERRYQTSLGLFNHESSFINTLEITLDGTIRTQDAPYLLALCLRNKIHGGKAWEFIKDNWNDLLIKFPSNSIVRMLSGLTSLSNDDLSNDINEFFEKNHVPQGQLTLIQTLEKLRINVNFVNRESDKFLSE
;
A
#
# COMPACT_ATOMS: atom_id res chain seq x y z
N MET A 1 8.45 11.67 -13.34
CA MET A 1 7.01 11.93 -13.12
C MET A 1 6.62 11.67 -11.67
N LYS A 2 6.68 10.43 -11.18
CA LYS A 2 6.30 10.06 -9.80
C LYS A 2 6.96 10.91 -8.71
N ILE A 3 8.27 11.16 -8.77
CA ILE A 3 8.98 11.99 -7.79
C ILE A 3 8.40 13.41 -7.77
N LYS A 4 8.31 14.07 -8.93
CA LYS A 4 7.76 15.43 -9.04
C LYS A 4 6.33 15.52 -8.49
N ALA A 5 5.48 14.55 -8.83
CA ALA A 5 4.09 14.56 -8.39
C ALA A 5 3.93 14.19 -6.90
N ASN A 6 4.47 13.05 -6.48
CA ASN A 6 4.15 12.47 -5.17
C ASN A 6 5.07 12.96 -4.05
N ILE A 7 6.29 13.44 -4.36
CA ILE A 7 7.24 13.95 -3.37
C ILE A 7 7.25 15.47 -3.38
N CYS A 8 7.35 16.08 -4.56
CA CYS A 8 7.40 17.55 -4.68
C CYS A 8 6.02 18.21 -4.75
N ASN A 9 4.92 17.43 -4.77
CA ASN A 9 3.56 17.93 -4.92
C ASN A 9 3.37 18.88 -6.13
N ASP A 10 4.09 18.62 -7.23
CA ASP A 10 4.03 19.47 -8.42
C ASP A 10 2.66 19.35 -9.11
N LYS A 11 1.82 20.37 -8.88
CA LYS A 11 0.45 20.44 -9.40
C LYS A 11 0.38 20.26 -10.91
N LYS A 12 1.33 20.81 -11.68
CA LYS A 12 1.34 20.65 -13.15
C LYS A 12 1.51 19.20 -13.56
N THR A 13 2.41 18.46 -12.90
CA THR A 13 2.59 17.03 -13.17
C THR A 13 1.36 16.23 -12.75
N ILE A 14 0.74 16.55 -11.61
CA ILE A 14 -0.49 15.88 -11.13
C ILE A 14 -1.63 16.10 -12.13
N ASP A 15 -1.90 17.34 -12.53
CA ASP A 15 -2.97 17.70 -13.48
C ASP A 15 -2.73 17.04 -14.85
N PHE A 16 -1.48 16.97 -15.31
CA PHE A 16 -1.11 16.24 -16.53
C PHE A 16 -1.42 14.74 -16.44
N CYS A 17 -1.10 14.11 -15.30
CA CYS A 17 -1.41 12.69 -15.08
C CYS A 17 -2.93 12.45 -15.04
N ARG A 18 -3.69 13.31 -14.36
CA ARG A 18 -5.16 13.23 -14.33
C ARG A 18 -5.74 13.30 -15.74
N LYS A 19 -5.30 14.27 -16.55
CA LYS A 19 -5.73 14.38 -17.95
C LYS A 19 -5.41 13.13 -18.78
N LEU A 20 -4.20 12.58 -18.64
CA LEU A 20 -3.83 11.35 -19.35
C LEU A 20 -4.66 10.15 -18.90
N HIS A 21 -4.97 10.04 -17.61
CA HIS A 21 -5.84 8.99 -17.08
C HIS A 21 -7.25 9.10 -17.64
N ASP A 22 -7.82 10.30 -17.69
CA ASP A 22 -9.13 10.56 -18.30
C ASP A 22 -9.17 10.20 -19.79
N GLU A 23 -8.12 10.56 -20.55
CA GLU A 23 -7.97 10.20 -21.97
C GLU A 23 -7.91 8.67 -22.15
N HIS A 24 -7.20 7.97 -21.26
CA HIS A 24 -7.12 6.51 -21.25
C HIS A 24 -8.48 5.86 -20.96
N LEU A 25 -9.19 6.32 -19.92
CA LEU A 25 -10.52 5.79 -19.57
C LEU A 25 -11.54 5.95 -20.70
N LYS A 26 -11.42 7.01 -21.50
CA LYS A 26 -12.29 7.26 -22.67
C LYS A 26 -11.86 6.49 -23.92
N ASN A 27 -10.81 5.66 -23.85
CA ASN A 27 -10.16 5.02 -25.00
C ASN A 27 -9.76 6.01 -26.11
N GLN A 28 -9.42 7.25 -25.74
CA GLN A 28 -9.08 8.32 -26.68
C GLN A 28 -7.60 8.33 -27.05
N LYS A 29 -6.78 7.59 -26.30
CA LYS A 29 -5.32 7.58 -26.48
C LYS A 29 -4.72 6.24 -26.07
N ASP A 30 -3.89 5.71 -26.94
CA ASP A 30 -3.01 4.60 -26.59
C ASP A 30 -1.82 5.15 -25.79
N ILE A 31 -1.66 4.69 -24.55
CA ILE A 31 -0.61 5.13 -23.64
C ILE A 31 0.31 3.94 -23.39
N GLU A 32 1.62 4.16 -23.57
CA GLU A 32 2.62 3.14 -23.29
C GLU A 32 2.42 2.54 -21.88
N PRO A 33 2.45 1.20 -21.71
CA PRO A 33 2.06 0.54 -20.47
C PRO A 33 2.82 0.97 -19.20
N ASN A 34 4.12 1.26 -19.29
CA ASN A 34 4.91 1.71 -18.14
C ASN A 34 4.58 3.15 -17.75
N LEU A 35 4.33 4.01 -18.74
CA LEU A 35 3.83 5.37 -18.55
C LEU A 35 2.45 5.34 -17.89
N LEU A 36 1.53 4.51 -18.39
CA LEU A 36 0.20 4.35 -17.82
C LEU A 36 0.24 3.88 -16.35
N SER A 37 1.11 2.93 -16.04
CA SER A 37 1.34 2.49 -14.66
C SER A 37 1.85 3.61 -13.75
N SER A 38 2.62 4.54 -14.31
CA SER A 38 3.09 5.72 -13.59
C SER A 38 1.98 6.76 -13.39
N VAL A 39 1.18 6.99 -14.40
CA VAL A 39 0.01 7.89 -14.37
C VAL A 39 -1.00 7.42 -13.32
N ILE A 40 -1.41 6.14 -13.36
CA ILE A 40 -2.37 5.55 -12.41
C ILE A 40 -1.85 5.67 -10.97
N SER A 41 -0.56 5.41 -10.75
CA SER A 41 0.05 5.55 -9.42
C SER A 41 0.03 6.99 -8.91
N VAL A 42 0.27 7.99 -9.77
CA VAL A 42 0.19 9.42 -9.41
C VAL A 42 -1.24 9.82 -9.08
N VAL A 43 -2.20 9.44 -9.92
CA VAL A 43 -3.62 9.77 -9.71
C VAL A 43 -4.14 9.14 -8.43
N ALA A 44 -3.86 7.86 -8.16
CA ALA A 44 -4.27 7.21 -6.90
C ALA A 44 -3.68 7.90 -5.66
N THR A 45 -2.38 8.23 -5.69
CA THR A 45 -1.70 8.86 -4.53
C THR A 45 -2.30 10.23 -4.20
N ASN A 46 -2.76 10.96 -5.21
CA ASN A 46 -3.32 12.31 -5.09
C ASN A 46 -4.85 12.32 -5.26
N GLY A 47 -5.48 11.14 -5.18
CA GLY A 47 -6.88 10.92 -5.50
C GLY A 47 -7.78 11.10 -4.29
N ASP A 48 -9.01 11.54 -4.55
CA ASP A 48 -10.07 11.65 -3.54
C ASP A 48 -11.01 10.43 -3.56
N SER A 49 -12.13 10.54 -2.85
CA SER A 49 -13.15 9.48 -2.81
C SER A 49 -13.82 9.18 -4.16
N MET A 50 -13.88 10.16 -5.08
CA MET A 50 -14.46 9.97 -6.41
C MET A 50 -13.46 9.24 -7.30
N ASP A 51 -12.19 9.64 -7.28
CA ASP A 51 -11.11 8.92 -7.95
C ASP A 51 -11.04 7.47 -7.46
N TYR A 52 -11.19 7.24 -6.16
CA TYR A 52 -11.18 5.90 -5.57
C TYR A 52 -12.29 5.01 -6.15
N LYS A 53 -13.51 5.54 -6.28
CA LYS A 53 -14.64 4.79 -6.87
C LYS A 53 -14.35 4.40 -8.31
N ILE A 54 -13.78 5.31 -9.10
CA ILE A 54 -13.37 5.03 -10.49
C ILE A 54 -12.34 3.90 -10.51
N PHE A 55 -11.34 3.95 -9.63
CA PHE A 55 -10.29 2.94 -9.57
C PHE A 55 -10.81 1.57 -9.14
N LEU A 56 -11.72 1.54 -8.15
CA LEU A 56 -12.38 0.33 -7.70
C LEU A 56 -13.24 -0.29 -8.81
N ASP A 57 -13.97 0.53 -9.57
CA ASP A 57 -14.77 0.08 -10.70
C ASP A 57 -13.89 -0.50 -11.81
N ASN A 58 -12.80 0.19 -12.17
CA ASN A 58 -11.85 -0.31 -13.17
C ASN A 58 -11.16 -1.61 -12.73
N PHE A 59 -10.91 -1.80 -11.44
CA PHE A 59 -10.45 -3.08 -10.91
C PHE A 59 -11.51 -4.17 -11.10
N LYS A 60 -12.75 -3.92 -10.66
CA LYS A 60 -13.84 -4.92 -10.70
C LYS A 60 -14.25 -5.30 -12.13
N ASN A 61 -14.19 -4.35 -13.06
CA ASN A 61 -14.67 -4.50 -14.43
C ASN A 61 -13.54 -4.59 -15.47
N ALA A 62 -12.30 -4.83 -15.02
CA ALA A 62 -11.14 -4.92 -15.91
C ALA A 62 -11.36 -5.97 -17.01
N LYS A 63 -11.03 -5.61 -18.26
CA LYS A 63 -11.15 -6.52 -19.41
C LYS A 63 -9.97 -7.47 -19.57
N ASN A 64 -8.87 -7.19 -18.88
CA ASN A 64 -7.67 -8.00 -18.94
C ASN A 64 -6.96 -8.06 -17.57
N PRO A 65 -6.16 -9.12 -17.31
CA PRO A 65 -5.49 -9.29 -16.01
C PRO A 65 -4.46 -8.21 -15.67
N GLN A 66 -3.86 -7.56 -16.68
CA GLN A 66 -2.83 -6.54 -16.45
C GLN A 66 -3.46 -5.29 -15.86
N ASP A 67 -4.60 -4.84 -16.40
CA ASP A 67 -5.35 -3.70 -15.87
C ASP A 67 -6.02 -4.03 -14.54
N GLU A 68 -6.57 -5.24 -14.38
CA GLU A 68 -7.10 -5.74 -13.09
C GLU A 68 -6.02 -5.57 -12.01
N ARG A 69 -4.82 -6.11 -12.24
CA ARG A 69 -3.70 -6.02 -11.30
C ARG A 69 -3.25 -4.59 -11.05
N ARG A 70 -3.19 -3.77 -12.11
CA ARG A 70 -2.74 -2.38 -12.03
C ARG A 70 -3.68 -1.54 -11.17
N TYR A 71 -4.99 -1.64 -11.38
CA TYR A 71 -5.97 -0.93 -10.57
C TYR A 71 -6.04 -1.50 -9.15
N GLN A 72 -6.06 -2.82 -8.98
CA GLN A 72 -6.07 -3.47 -7.67
C GLN A 72 -4.94 -2.98 -6.76
N THR A 73 -3.70 -3.01 -7.26
CA THR A 73 -2.53 -2.60 -6.48
C THR A 73 -2.51 -1.10 -6.18
N SER A 74 -3.09 -0.28 -7.07
CA SER A 74 -3.16 1.17 -6.86
C SER A 74 -4.16 1.60 -5.78
N LEU A 75 -5.11 0.75 -5.37
CA LEU A 75 -6.05 1.05 -4.28
C LEU A 75 -5.30 1.31 -2.94
N GLY A 76 -4.17 0.63 -2.70
CA GLY A 76 -3.33 0.84 -1.52
C GLY A 76 -2.55 2.15 -1.50
N LEU A 77 -2.56 2.91 -2.61
CA LEU A 77 -1.87 4.20 -2.72
C LEU A 77 -2.73 5.38 -2.28
N PHE A 78 -4.05 5.21 -2.15
CA PHE A 78 -4.96 6.30 -1.79
C PHE A 78 -4.67 6.85 -0.39
N ASN A 79 -4.59 8.17 -0.30
CA ASN A 79 -4.34 8.87 0.96
C ASN A 79 -5.62 9.44 1.60
N HIS A 80 -6.73 9.44 0.87
CA HIS A 80 -8.03 9.76 1.44
C HIS A 80 -8.44 8.67 2.46
N GLU A 81 -8.68 9.06 3.72
CA GLU A 81 -8.77 8.11 4.83
C GLU A 81 -9.86 7.05 4.66
N SER A 82 -11.10 7.44 4.33
CA SER A 82 -12.18 6.46 4.17
C SER A 82 -11.98 5.55 2.95
N SER A 83 -11.29 6.04 1.92
CA SER A 83 -10.89 5.22 0.78
C SER A 83 -9.84 4.18 1.18
N PHE A 84 -8.86 4.58 2.00
CA PHE A 84 -7.83 3.67 2.52
C PHE A 84 -8.43 2.60 3.43
N ILE A 85 -9.32 2.98 4.36
CA ILE A 85 -10.02 2.03 5.24
C ILE A 85 -10.81 1.01 4.40
N ASN A 86 -11.57 1.50 3.41
CA ASN A 86 -12.30 0.61 2.52
C ASN A 86 -11.35 -0.32 1.73
N THR A 87 -10.14 0.12 1.34
CA THR A 87 -9.11 -0.77 0.75
C THR A 87 -8.72 -1.90 1.69
N LEU A 88 -8.59 -1.64 2.99
CA LEU A 88 -8.27 -2.68 3.98
C LEU A 88 -9.43 -3.67 4.11
N GLU A 89 -10.66 -3.17 4.25
CA GLU A 89 -11.87 -3.99 4.41
C GLU A 89 -12.09 -4.95 3.24
N ILE A 90 -11.89 -4.49 2.00
CA ILE A 90 -12.06 -5.35 0.81
C ILE A 90 -11.04 -6.49 0.72
N THR A 91 -9.97 -6.46 1.52
CA THR A 91 -9.03 -7.59 1.63
C THR A 91 -9.59 -8.76 2.43
N LEU A 92 -10.63 -8.53 3.23
CA LEU A 92 -11.29 -9.53 4.07
C LEU A 92 -12.73 -9.85 3.62
N ASP A 93 -13.41 -8.95 2.90
CA ASP A 93 -14.83 -9.12 2.51
C ASP A 93 -15.05 -10.08 1.32
N GLY A 94 -13.98 -10.53 0.66
CA GLY A 94 -14.01 -11.42 -0.51
C GLY A 94 -13.99 -10.71 -1.87
N THR A 95 -13.97 -9.38 -1.90
CA THR A 95 -13.80 -8.58 -3.11
C THR A 95 -12.42 -8.81 -3.74
N ILE A 96 -11.37 -8.88 -2.91
CA ILE A 96 -10.02 -9.24 -3.36
C ILE A 96 -9.82 -10.74 -3.22
N ARG A 97 -9.29 -11.38 -4.26
CA ARG A 97 -8.92 -12.79 -4.20
C ARG A 97 -7.97 -13.03 -3.02
N THR A 98 -8.27 -14.06 -2.24
CA THR A 98 -7.56 -14.40 -1.00
C THR A 98 -6.03 -14.56 -1.16
N GLN A 99 -5.57 -15.01 -2.33
CA GLN A 99 -4.14 -15.13 -2.64
C GLN A 99 -3.46 -13.79 -2.96
N ASP A 100 -4.23 -12.78 -3.37
CA ASP A 100 -3.75 -11.46 -3.76
C ASP A 100 -3.85 -10.43 -2.63
N ALA A 101 -4.84 -10.59 -1.74
CA ALA A 101 -5.09 -9.74 -0.58
C ALA A 101 -3.85 -9.51 0.33
N PRO A 102 -3.03 -10.52 0.67
CA PRO A 102 -1.78 -10.33 1.43
C PRO A 102 -0.85 -9.29 0.80
N TYR A 103 -0.74 -9.28 -0.52
CA TYR A 103 0.16 -8.37 -1.24
C TYR A 103 -0.40 -6.95 -1.29
N LEU A 104 -1.73 -6.79 -1.30
CA LEU A 104 -2.36 -5.47 -1.19
C LEU A 104 -2.17 -4.88 0.20
N LEU A 105 -2.31 -5.68 1.27
CA LEU A 105 -2.00 -5.25 2.64
C LEU A 105 -0.52 -4.91 2.82
N ALA A 106 0.38 -5.67 2.19
CA ALA A 106 1.80 -5.31 2.16
C ALA A 106 2.06 -3.94 1.52
N LEU A 107 1.30 -3.57 0.48
CA LEU A 107 1.36 -2.23 -0.12
C LEU A 107 0.77 -1.16 0.81
N CYS A 108 -0.34 -1.45 1.49
CA CYS A 108 -0.98 -0.54 2.44
C CYS A 108 -0.07 -0.21 3.63
N LEU A 109 0.67 -1.21 4.16
CA LEU A 109 1.69 -1.00 5.19
C LEU A 109 2.81 -0.03 4.74
N ARG A 110 3.07 0.06 3.44
CA ARG A 110 4.08 0.98 2.87
C ARG A 110 3.53 2.39 2.62
N ASN A 111 2.24 2.62 2.88
CA ASN A 111 1.66 3.95 2.76
C ASN A 111 2.27 4.87 3.84
N LYS A 112 2.81 6.02 3.41
CA LYS A 112 3.48 6.98 4.30
C LYS A 112 2.55 7.57 5.36
N ILE A 113 1.28 7.76 5.03
CA ILE A 113 0.29 8.42 5.88
C ILE A 113 -0.45 7.39 6.75
N HIS A 114 -0.86 6.28 6.13
CA HIS A 114 -1.77 5.31 6.75
C HIS A 114 -1.15 3.94 7.04
N GLY A 115 0.17 3.79 6.91
CA GLY A 115 0.87 2.53 7.19
C GLY A 115 0.61 2.02 8.61
N GLY A 116 0.54 2.91 9.61
CA GLY A 116 0.14 2.57 10.97
C GLY A 116 -1.30 2.05 11.07
N LYS A 117 -2.25 2.64 10.33
CA LYS A 117 -3.64 2.14 10.28
C LYS A 117 -3.73 0.75 9.64
N ALA A 118 -2.92 0.49 8.62
CA ALA A 118 -2.83 -0.85 8.03
C ALA A 118 -2.25 -1.87 9.03
N TRP A 119 -1.30 -1.47 9.86
CA TRP A 119 -0.79 -2.31 10.94
C TRP A 119 -1.87 -2.62 11.99
N GLU A 120 -2.57 -1.60 12.50
CA GLU A 120 -3.67 -1.81 13.46
C GLU A 120 -4.74 -2.74 12.90
N PHE A 121 -5.13 -2.56 11.63
CA PHE A 121 -6.05 -3.47 10.95
C PHE A 121 -5.54 -4.91 10.91
N ILE A 122 -4.25 -5.12 10.62
CA ILE A 122 -3.64 -6.46 10.61
C ILE A 122 -3.65 -7.08 12.01
N LYS A 123 -3.31 -6.28 13.03
CA LYS A 123 -3.30 -6.70 14.44
C LYS A 123 -4.69 -7.11 14.90
N ASP A 124 -5.70 -6.29 14.64
CA ASP A 124 -7.10 -6.51 15.04
C ASP A 124 -7.72 -7.74 14.36
N ASN A 125 -7.33 -8.02 13.12
CA ASN A 125 -7.90 -9.09 12.31
C ASN A 125 -6.97 -10.31 12.20
N TRP A 126 -5.94 -10.43 13.04
CA TRP A 126 -4.86 -11.40 12.87
C TRP A 126 -5.35 -12.85 12.68
N ASN A 127 -6.26 -13.30 13.54
CA ASN A 127 -6.80 -14.66 13.46
C ASN A 127 -7.56 -14.91 12.16
N ASP A 128 -8.36 -13.95 11.70
CA ASP A 128 -9.10 -14.06 10.45
C ASP A 128 -8.16 -14.08 9.25
N LEU A 129 -7.08 -13.30 9.29
CA LEU A 129 -6.04 -13.31 8.25
C LEU A 129 -5.37 -14.68 8.17
N LEU A 130 -5.05 -15.32 9.32
CA LEU A 130 -4.47 -16.67 9.36
C LEU A 130 -5.41 -17.74 8.80
N ILE A 131 -6.72 -17.59 9.00
CA ILE A 131 -7.73 -18.52 8.48
C ILE A 131 -7.93 -18.33 6.98
N LYS A 132 -8.05 -17.08 6.53
CA LYS A 132 -8.38 -16.77 5.15
C LYS A 132 -7.18 -16.96 4.24
N PHE A 133 -6.02 -16.41 4.59
CA PHE A 133 -4.91 -16.30 3.65
C PHE A 133 -4.06 -17.57 3.58
N PRO A 134 -3.45 -17.88 2.42
CA PRO A 134 -2.46 -18.93 2.33
C PRO A 134 -1.32 -18.71 3.33
N SER A 135 -0.95 -19.75 4.08
CA SER A 135 0.05 -19.67 5.16
C SER A 135 1.40 -19.11 4.71
N ASN A 136 1.83 -19.43 3.48
CA ASN A 136 3.07 -18.91 2.87
C ASN A 136 3.01 -17.42 2.51
N SER A 137 1.81 -16.85 2.40
CA SER A 137 1.58 -15.45 2.04
C SER A 137 1.53 -14.51 3.26
N ILE A 138 1.27 -15.04 4.46
CA ILE A 138 1.23 -14.26 5.72
C ILE A 138 2.54 -13.49 5.93
N VAL A 139 3.69 -14.16 5.80
CA VAL A 139 4.97 -13.47 5.97
C VAL A 139 5.27 -12.47 4.85
N ARG A 140 4.66 -12.64 3.66
CA ARG A 140 4.79 -11.70 2.54
C ARG A 140 3.94 -10.45 2.78
N MET A 141 2.77 -10.60 3.40
CA MET A 141 1.94 -9.48 3.87
C MET A 141 2.74 -8.54 4.76
N LEU A 142 3.52 -9.10 5.70
CA LEU A 142 4.30 -8.34 6.67
C LEU A 142 5.55 -7.64 6.09
N SER A 143 5.89 -7.88 4.81
CA SER A 143 7.07 -7.24 4.19
C SER A 143 7.00 -5.70 4.20
N GLY A 144 5.79 -5.14 4.21
CA GLY A 144 5.56 -3.70 4.26
C GLY A 144 5.96 -3.05 5.58
N LEU A 145 6.09 -3.80 6.69
CA LEU A 145 6.51 -3.28 7.99
C LEU A 145 7.86 -2.55 7.91
N THR A 146 8.74 -2.97 6.99
CA THR A 146 10.03 -2.32 6.75
C THR A 146 9.92 -0.85 6.30
N SER A 147 8.75 -0.37 5.89
CA SER A 147 8.55 1.04 5.51
C SER A 147 8.06 1.91 6.67
N LEU A 148 7.78 1.33 7.83
CA LEU A 148 7.46 2.04 9.05
C LEU A 148 8.76 2.49 9.75
N SER A 149 8.70 3.63 10.43
CA SER A 149 9.88 4.20 11.11
C SER A 149 9.53 5.00 12.36
N ASN A 150 8.41 4.64 13.02
CA ASN A 150 7.99 5.22 14.29
C ASN A 150 8.31 4.23 15.43
N ASP A 151 8.85 4.74 16.54
CA ASP A 151 9.25 3.93 17.69
C ASP A 151 8.08 3.17 18.32
N ASP A 152 6.94 3.83 18.55
CA ASP A 152 5.77 3.22 19.18
C ASP A 152 5.23 2.06 18.35
N LEU A 153 5.09 2.25 17.03
CA LEU A 153 4.72 1.19 16.10
C LEU A 153 5.73 0.05 16.10
N SER A 154 7.03 0.36 16.10
CA SER A 154 8.07 -0.66 16.14
C SER A 154 7.99 -1.50 17.42
N ASN A 155 7.79 -0.87 18.58
CA ASN A 155 7.66 -1.58 19.84
C ASN A 155 6.40 -2.45 19.86
N ASP A 156 5.24 -1.91 19.47
CA ASP A 156 3.98 -2.65 19.37
C ASP A 156 4.09 -3.86 18.43
N ILE A 157 4.73 -3.70 17.26
CA ILE A 157 4.98 -4.79 16.31
C ILE A 157 5.84 -5.89 16.93
N ASN A 158 6.92 -5.53 17.64
CA ASN A 158 7.79 -6.52 18.27
C ASN A 158 7.05 -7.27 19.39
N GLU A 159 6.36 -6.56 20.28
CA GLU A 159 5.55 -7.15 21.35
C GLU A 159 4.45 -8.06 20.81
N PHE A 160 3.85 -7.70 19.66
CA PHE A 160 2.86 -8.53 18.99
C PHE A 160 3.45 -9.87 18.56
N PHE A 161 4.61 -9.86 17.91
CA PHE A 161 5.25 -11.09 17.39
C PHE A 161 6.03 -11.90 18.44
N GLU A 162 6.19 -11.40 19.67
CA GLU A 162 6.56 -12.22 20.82
C GLU A 162 5.44 -13.19 21.21
N LYS A 163 4.18 -12.79 21.01
CA LYS A 163 2.98 -13.53 21.42
C LYS A 163 2.31 -14.27 20.26
N ASN A 164 2.52 -13.81 19.03
CA ASN A 164 1.84 -14.30 17.84
C ASN A 164 2.86 -14.87 16.84
N HIS A 165 2.65 -16.12 16.42
CA HIS A 165 3.53 -16.77 15.45
C HIS A 165 3.01 -16.66 14.01
N VAL A 166 3.92 -16.57 13.05
CA VAL A 166 3.58 -16.76 11.64
C VAL A 166 3.62 -18.26 11.31
N PRO A 167 2.65 -18.81 10.56
CA PRO A 167 2.62 -20.24 10.26
C PRO A 167 3.82 -20.72 9.43
N GLN A 168 4.35 -19.84 8.58
CA GLN A 168 5.52 -20.11 7.74
C GLN A 168 6.39 -18.85 7.60
N GLY A 169 7.70 -19.06 7.45
CA GLY A 169 8.64 -17.98 7.17
C GLY A 169 9.20 -17.26 8.40
N GLN A 170 9.35 -17.95 9.53
CA GLN A 170 9.86 -17.36 10.78
C GLN A 170 11.18 -16.57 10.60
N LEU A 171 12.12 -17.10 9.80
CA LEU A 171 13.37 -16.39 9.49
C LEU A 171 13.13 -15.07 8.73
N THR A 172 12.20 -15.08 7.77
CA THR A 172 11.82 -13.87 7.01
C THR A 172 11.16 -12.84 7.93
N LEU A 173 10.35 -13.27 8.89
CA LEU A 173 9.78 -12.38 9.91
C LEU A 173 10.90 -11.75 10.75
N ILE A 174 11.83 -12.53 11.29
CA ILE A 174 12.97 -12.02 12.07
C ILE A 174 13.76 -10.98 11.27
N GLN A 175 14.06 -11.26 10.00
CA GLN A 175 14.75 -10.31 9.11
C GLN A 175 13.93 -9.05 8.84
N THR A 176 12.61 -9.16 8.78
CA THR A 176 11.70 -8.02 8.57
C THR A 176 11.68 -7.12 9.81
N LEU A 177 11.57 -7.70 11.00
CA LEU A 177 11.62 -6.98 12.28
C LEU A 177 12.98 -6.32 12.50
N GLU A 178 14.08 -7.00 12.14
CA GLU A 178 15.41 -6.42 12.20
C GLU A 178 15.54 -5.18 11.28
N LYS A 179 15.03 -5.27 10.05
CA LYS A 179 15.04 -4.14 9.11
C LYS A 179 14.19 -2.98 9.60
N LEU A 180 13.02 -3.25 10.17
CA LEU A 180 12.18 -2.24 10.82
C LEU A 180 12.98 -1.50 11.91
N ARG A 181 13.61 -2.24 12.83
CA ARG A 181 14.45 -1.66 13.88
C ARG A 181 15.60 -0.82 13.33
N ILE A 182 16.29 -1.30 12.29
CA ILE A 182 17.36 -0.55 11.62
C ILE A 182 16.83 0.78 11.05
N ASN A 183 15.65 0.76 10.42
CA ASN A 183 15.05 1.95 9.82
C ASN A 183 14.61 2.97 10.86
N VAL A 184 14.02 2.52 11.97
CA VAL A 184 13.67 3.38 13.12
C VAL A 184 14.93 4.02 13.71
N ASN A 185 15.97 3.22 13.98
CA ASN A 185 17.25 3.72 14.49
C ASN A 185 17.93 4.71 13.53
N PHE A 186 17.79 4.50 12.22
CA PHE A 186 18.29 5.43 11.22
C PHE A 186 17.55 6.77 11.29
N VAL A 187 16.21 6.75 11.33
CA VAL A 187 15.39 7.96 11.46
C VAL A 187 15.74 8.70 12.75
N ASN A 188 15.79 8.03 13.89
CA ASN A 188 16.10 8.67 15.18
C ASN A 188 17.50 9.33 15.21
N ARG A 189 18.48 8.74 14.53
CA ARG A 189 19.85 9.29 14.47
C ARG A 189 19.99 10.45 13.49
N GLU A 190 19.27 10.43 12.39
CA GLU A 190 19.50 11.37 11.27
C GLU A 190 18.44 12.48 11.15
N SER A 191 17.25 12.34 11.76
CA SER A 191 16.13 13.28 11.58
C SER A 191 16.52 14.73 11.84
N ASP A 192 17.23 15.00 12.94
CA ASP A 192 17.63 16.37 13.31
C ASP A 192 18.51 17.02 12.24
N LYS A 193 19.35 16.24 11.54
CA LYS A 193 20.22 16.75 10.48
C LYS A 193 19.46 17.11 9.21
N PHE A 194 18.30 16.50 8.98
CA PHE A 194 17.44 16.76 7.83
C PHE A 194 16.34 17.78 8.11
N LEU A 195 16.07 18.08 9.38
CA LEU A 195 15.09 19.07 9.82
C LEU A 195 15.72 20.43 10.21
N SER A 196 17.05 20.52 10.15
CA SER A 196 17.81 21.73 10.51
C SER A 196 18.14 22.67 9.32
N GLU A 197 17.37 22.58 8.23
CA GLU A 197 17.36 23.55 7.11
C GLU A 197 16.00 24.26 7.02
#